data_AF-A0A5J4N3W3-F1
#
_entry.id   AF-A0A5J4N3W3-F1
#
_cell.length_a   1.000
_cell.length_b   1.000
_cell.length_c   1.000
_cell.angle_alpha   90.00
_cell.angle_beta   90.00
_cell.angle_gamma   90.00
#
_symmetry.space_group_name_H-M   'P 1'
#
loop_
_entity.id
_entity.type
_entity.pdbx_description
1 polymer ?
#
loop_
_entity_poly.entity_id
_entity_poly.type
_entity_poly.pdbx_seq_one_letter_code
_entity_poly.pdbx_strand_id
1 'polypeptide(L)'
;DEVANLMQQPLAMGYYISTAPTGPLPAWFWAACPHSSLQFPICLKSALHLQTSLVGLDDAAAVSATAPTPTTPGPCGSSGAEKPNHLLDSTSTCDVLRYVLEAYNALSWLTVNPITNDRRSCLPIHMLILCQLYQALESFV
;
A
#
# COMPACT_ATOMS: atom_id res chain seq x y z
N ASP A 1 -1.80 -4.77 24.59
CA ASP A 1 -0.90 -5.55 23.72
C ASP A 1 -1.60 -6.28 22.58
N GLU A 2 -2.70 -7.00 22.81
CA GLU A 2 -3.39 -7.77 21.76
C GLU A 2 -4.03 -6.88 20.67
N VAL A 3 -4.63 -5.74 21.04
CA VAL A 3 -5.23 -4.78 20.10
C VAL A 3 -4.18 -4.08 19.22
N ALA A 4 -3.00 -3.78 19.77
CA ALA A 4 -1.89 -3.20 19.00
C ALA A 4 -1.31 -4.22 18.00
N ASN A 5 -1.33 -5.50 18.35
CA ASN A 5 -0.90 -6.60 17.49
C ASN A 5 -1.91 -6.87 16.36
N LEU A 6 -3.21 -6.73 16.63
CA LEU A 6 -4.26 -6.80 15.61
C LEU A 6 -4.12 -5.66 14.58
N MET A 7 -3.69 -4.48 15.02
CA MET A 7 -3.44 -3.31 14.15
C MET A 7 -2.22 -3.44 13.24
N GLN A 8 -1.41 -4.48 13.42
CA GLN A 8 -0.27 -4.76 12.55
C GLN A 8 -0.65 -5.66 11.36
N GLN A 9 -1.88 -6.20 11.30
CA GLN A 9 -2.31 -6.99 10.15
C GLN A 9 -2.55 -6.11 8.92
N PRO A 10 -2.16 -6.56 7.72
CA PRO A 10 -2.38 -5.80 6.50
C PRO A 10 -3.86 -5.76 6.12
N LEU A 11 -4.32 -4.58 5.71
CA LEU A 11 -5.70 -4.31 5.28
C LEU A 11 -5.99 -4.83 3.88
N ALA A 12 -4.94 -4.97 3.08
CA ALA A 12 -4.95 -5.61 1.77
C ALA A 12 -3.56 -6.17 1.49
N MET A 13 -3.49 -7.28 0.77
CA MET A 13 -2.25 -7.84 0.26
C MET A 13 -2.38 -8.05 -1.25
N GLY A 14 -1.27 -7.86 -1.94
CA GLY A 14 -1.21 -8.04 -3.40
C GLY A 14 0.21 -8.34 -3.85
N TYR A 15 0.33 -8.61 -5.13
CA TYR A 15 1.62 -8.82 -5.78
C TYR A 15 1.82 -7.76 -6.86
N TYR A 16 3.02 -7.18 -6.88
CA TYR A 16 3.49 -6.34 -7.97
C TYR A 16 4.46 -7.15 -8.82
N ILE A 17 4.03 -7.47 -10.05
CA ILE A 17 4.79 -8.29 -10.99
C ILE A 17 5.30 -7.41 -12.12
N SER A 18 6.60 -7.46 -12.40
CA SER A 18 7.21 -6.61 -13.42
C SER A 18 8.29 -7.35 -14.21
N THR A 19 8.33 -7.08 -15.50
CA THR A 19 9.43 -7.45 -16.40
C THR A 19 10.57 -6.43 -16.40
N ALA A 20 10.38 -5.22 -15.87
CA ALA A 20 11.50 -4.35 -15.56
C ALA A 20 12.20 -4.85 -14.28
N PRO A 21 13.55 -4.80 -14.20
CA PRO A 21 14.30 -5.22 -13.01
C PRO A 21 14.02 -4.30 -11.82
N THR A 22 14.38 -4.68 -10.59
CA THR A 22 14.31 -3.76 -9.44
C THR A 22 15.42 -2.71 -9.42
N GLY A 23 16.51 -2.95 -10.15
CA GLY A 23 17.79 -2.26 -9.94
C GLY A 23 18.54 -2.82 -8.72
N PRO A 24 19.70 -2.24 -8.38
CA PRO A 24 20.49 -2.69 -7.25
C PRO A 24 19.76 -2.30 -5.95
N LEU A 25 19.15 -3.27 -5.29
CA LEU A 25 18.58 -3.09 -3.96
C LEU A 25 19.58 -3.55 -2.89
N PRO A 26 19.58 -2.94 -1.70
CA PRO A 26 20.42 -3.40 -0.59
C PRO A 26 20.16 -4.88 -0.26
N ALA A 27 21.19 -5.61 0.17
CA ALA A 27 21.06 -7.04 0.49
C ALA A 27 20.00 -7.32 1.57
N TRP A 28 19.83 -6.39 2.52
CA TRP A 28 18.83 -6.51 3.58
C TRP A 28 17.39 -6.47 3.06
N PHE A 29 17.13 -5.86 1.91
CA PHE A 29 15.80 -5.87 1.28
C PHE A 29 15.37 -7.30 0.94
N TRP A 30 16.34 -8.13 0.56
CA TRP A 30 16.13 -9.54 0.21
C TRP A 30 16.44 -10.49 1.37
N ALA A 31 16.66 -10.01 2.60
CA ALA A 31 17.09 -10.86 3.70
C ALA A 31 16.15 -12.04 3.98
N ALA A 32 14.84 -11.85 3.81
CA ALA A 32 13.84 -12.91 3.96
C ALA A 32 13.88 -13.95 2.81
N CYS A 33 14.32 -13.54 1.61
CA CYS A 33 14.42 -14.42 0.46
C CYS A 33 15.50 -13.92 -0.54
N PRO A 34 16.79 -14.25 -0.31
CA PRO A 34 17.89 -13.74 -1.15
C PRO A 34 17.77 -14.16 -2.62
N HIS A 35 17.25 -15.35 -2.87
CA HIS A 35 17.04 -15.91 -4.21
C HIS A 35 16.05 -15.08 -5.06
N SER A 36 15.15 -14.33 -4.42
CA SER A 36 14.16 -13.50 -5.12
C SER A 36 14.79 -12.34 -5.89
N SER A 37 16.02 -11.95 -5.54
CA SER A 37 16.78 -10.92 -6.26
C SER A 37 17.19 -11.34 -7.68
N LEU A 38 17.20 -12.65 -7.96
CA LEU A 38 17.65 -13.23 -9.24
C LEU A 38 16.48 -13.67 -10.13
N GLN A 39 15.24 -13.55 -9.65
CA GLN A 39 14.08 -14.05 -10.36
C GLN A 39 13.61 -13.08 -11.45
N PHE A 40 13.22 -13.63 -12.60
CA PHE A 40 12.55 -12.89 -13.67
C PHE A 40 11.29 -13.66 -14.12
N PRO A 41 10.11 -13.00 -14.21
CA PRO A 41 9.83 -11.62 -13.83
C PRO A 41 9.99 -11.41 -12.32
N ILE A 42 10.22 -10.16 -11.92
CA ILE A 42 10.26 -9.78 -10.51
C ILE A 42 8.85 -9.87 -9.94
N CYS A 43 8.72 -10.50 -8.77
CA CYS A 43 7.48 -10.61 -8.02
C CYS A 43 7.66 -10.04 -6.62
N LEU A 44 7.07 -8.87 -6.34
CA LEU A 44 7.14 -8.22 -5.03
C LEU A 44 5.80 -8.40 -4.31
N LYS A 45 5.84 -8.88 -3.07
CA LYS A 45 4.66 -8.93 -2.21
C LYS A 45 4.46 -7.56 -1.57
N SER A 46 3.28 -6.98 -1.76
CA SER A 46 2.91 -5.67 -1.22
C SER A 46 1.79 -5.82 -0.20
N ALA A 47 1.88 -5.08 0.89
CA ALA A 47 0.93 -5.09 1.97
C ALA A 47 0.54 -3.66 2.33
N LEU A 48 -0.76 -3.39 2.43
CA LEU A 48 -1.30 -2.09 2.85
C LEU A 48 -1.51 -2.09 4.35
N HIS A 49 -0.87 -1.17 5.07
CA HIS A 49 -1.02 -0.99 6.52
C HIS A 49 -1.49 0.45 6.81
N LEU A 50 -2.32 0.63 7.84
CA LEU A 50 -2.64 1.95 8.39
C LEU A 50 -1.60 2.31 9.45
N GLN A 51 -0.90 3.43 9.26
CA GLN A 51 -0.01 3.98 10.28
C GLN A 51 -0.76 5.02 11.11
N THR A 52 -1.39 4.59 12.20
CA THR A 52 -2.21 5.43 13.10
C THR A 52 -1.42 6.47 13.90
N SER A 53 -0.09 6.57 13.73
CA SER A 53 0.75 7.49 14.53
C SER A 53 0.47 8.99 14.29
N LEU A 54 -0.34 9.37 13.30
CA LEU A 54 -0.69 10.77 13.03
C LEU A 54 -2.13 11.16 13.35
N VAL A 55 -2.99 10.21 13.77
CA VAL A 55 -4.41 10.50 14.05
C VAL A 55 -4.59 10.61 15.57
N GLY A 56 -4.09 11.72 16.11
CA GLY A 56 -4.50 12.24 17.42
C GLY A 56 -5.61 13.29 17.32
N LEU A 57 -6.11 13.61 16.12
CA LEU A 57 -7.17 14.59 15.91
C LEU A 57 -8.12 14.10 14.80
N ASP A 58 -9.41 14.29 15.04
CA ASP A 58 -10.56 14.16 14.12
C ASP A 58 -11.31 12.84 13.93
N ASP A 59 -10.86 11.68 14.40
CA ASP A 59 -11.75 10.48 14.32
C ASP A 59 -12.87 10.48 15.38
N ALA A 60 -12.88 11.43 16.30
CA ALA A 60 -14.03 11.68 17.17
C ALA A 60 -15.14 12.50 16.48
N ALA A 61 -14.86 13.18 15.36
CA ALA A 61 -15.85 13.98 14.64
C ALA A 61 -16.69 13.14 13.66
N ALA A 62 -16.12 12.07 13.10
CA ALA A 62 -16.84 11.13 12.22
C ALA A 62 -17.84 10.24 12.99
N VAL A 63 -17.62 9.99 14.28
CA VAL A 63 -18.52 9.21 15.16
C VAL A 63 -19.77 10.03 15.56
N SER A 64 -19.76 11.35 15.37
CA SER A 64 -20.88 12.25 15.73
C SER A 64 -21.72 12.78 14.55
N ALA A 65 -21.40 12.41 13.31
CA ALA A 65 -22.13 12.89 12.12
C ALA A 65 -23.29 12.01 11.67
N THR A 66 -23.57 10.90 12.36
CA THR A 66 -24.82 10.13 12.22
C THR A 66 -25.74 10.43 13.40
N ALA A 67 -26.15 11.70 13.51
CA ALA A 67 -27.32 12.05 14.30
C ALA A 67 -28.55 11.38 13.65
N PRO A 68 -29.33 10.54 14.37
CA PRO A 68 -30.62 10.11 13.88
C PRO A 68 -31.56 11.31 13.96
N THR A 69 -31.93 11.85 12.79
CA THR A 69 -33.03 12.80 12.66
C THR A 69 -34.32 12.17 13.22
N PRO A 70 -35.10 12.88 14.05
CA PRO A 70 -36.30 12.34 14.64
C PRO A 70 -37.41 12.22 13.58
N THR A 71 -37.80 10.97 13.32
CA THR A 71 -39.18 10.47 13.22
C THR A 71 -40.21 11.32 12.46
N THR A 72 -40.54 10.89 11.24
CA THR A 72 -41.91 10.96 10.68
C THR A 72 -42.38 9.52 10.42
N PRO A 73 -43.47 9.02 11.04
CA PRO A 73 -43.86 7.63 10.88
C PRO A 73 -44.75 7.46 9.62
N GLY A 74 -44.24 6.70 8.65
CA GLY A 74 -45.03 6.11 7.57
C GLY A 74 -44.87 4.58 7.60
N PRO A 75 -45.95 3.78 7.50
CA PRO A 75 -45.86 2.34 7.69
C PRO A 75 -45.71 1.61 6.35
N CYS A 76 -44.55 1.01 6.09
CA CYS A 76 -44.45 -0.20 5.28
C CYS A 76 -43.11 -0.90 5.58
N GLY A 77 -43.21 -2.14 6.03
CA GLY A 77 -42.06 -2.93 6.45
C GLY A 77 -41.21 -3.41 5.28
N SER A 78 -39.90 -3.39 5.48
CA SER A 78 -39.06 -4.53 5.14
C SER A 78 -37.85 -4.53 6.07
N SER A 79 -37.69 -5.65 6.75
CA SER A 79 -36.59 -5.99 7.63
C SER A 79 -35.28 -6.10 6.83
N GLY A 80 -34.46 -5.06 6.87
CA GLY A 80 -33.05 -5.09 6.51
C GLY A 80 -32.26 -4.52 7.68
N ALA A 81 -31.69 -5.39 8.51
CA ALA A 81 -30.80 -4.98 9.58
C ALA A 81 -29.63 -4.20 8.98
N GLU A 82 -29.52 -2.92 9.32
CA GLU A 82 -28.34 -2.11 9.02
C GLU A 82 -27.15 -2.68 9.78
N LYS A 83 -26.46 -3.62 9.14
CA LYS A 83 -25.12 -4.02 9.58
C LYS A 83 -24.26 -2.76 9.48
N PRO A 84 -23.58 -2.33 10.56
CA PRO A 84 -22.54 -1.33 10.41
C PRO A 84 -21.52 -1.92 9.43
N ASN A 85 -21.44 -1.35 8.23
CA ASN A 85 -20.43 -1.72 7.26
C ASN A 85 -19.08 -1.60 7.97
N HIS A 86 -18.47 -2.75 8.24
CA HIS A 86 -17.22 -2.79 8.98
C HIS A 86 -16.18 -2.06 8.13
N LEU A 87 -15.37 -1.18 8.73
CA LEU A 87 -14.37 -0.38 7.99
C LEU A 87 -13.35 -1.27 7.25
N LEU A 88 -13.29 -2.57 7.59
CA LEU A 88 -12.47 -3.58 6.91
C LEU A 88 -13.22 -4.45 5.87
N ASP A 89 -14.53 -4.29 5.71
CA ASP A 89 -15.37 -5.13 4.81
C ASP A 89 -15.47 -4.58 3.37
N SER A 90 -14.74 -3.52 3.02
CA SER A 90 -14.86 -2.95 1.68
C SER A 90 -13.69 -3.35 0.78
N THR A 91 -14.03 -3.86 -0.40
CA THR A 91 -13.17 -3.94 -1.59
C THR A 91 -12.35 -2.67 -1.87
N SER A 92 -12.69 -1.54 -1.23
CA SER A 92 -11.96 -0.29 -1.27
C SER A 92 -10.49 -0.40 -0.89
N THR A 93 -10.09 -1.22 0.09
CA THR A 93 -8.67 -1.33 0.50
C THR A 93 -7.83 -2.04 -0.56
N CYS A 94 -8.39 -3.06 -1.20
CA CYS A 94 -7.80 -3.73 -2.36
C CYS A 94 -7.70 -2.77 -3.56
N ASP A 95 -8.73 -1.97 -3.81
CA ASP A 95 -8.71 -0.93 -4.86
C ASP A 95 -7.69 0.17 -4.58
N VAL A 96 -7.55 0.59 -3.32
CA VAL A 96 -6.51 1.53 -2.88
C VAL A 96 -5.12 0.93 -3.10
N LEU A 97 -4.88 -0.31 -2.68
CA LEU A 97 -3.61 -0.99 -2.93
C LEU A 97 -3.32 -1.07 -4.44
N ARG A 98 -4.31 -1.47 -5.24
CA ARG A 98 -4.18 -1.52 -6.70
C ARG A 98 -3.83 -0.14 -7.27
N TYR A 99 -4.55 0.90 -6.88
CA TYR A 99 -4.27 2.28 -7.29
C TYR A 99 -2.85 2.74 -6.94
N VAL A 100 -2.39 2.44 -5.71
CA VAL A 100 -1.02 2.77 -5.28
C VAL A 100 0.02 2.04 -6.13
N LEU A 101 -0.17 0.74 -6.40
CA LEU A 101 0.75 -0.03 -7.23
C LEU A 101 0.73 0.42 -8.70
N GLU A 102 -0.43 0.81 -9.24
CA GLU A 102 -0.55 1.43 -10.56
C GLU A 102 0.19 2.78 -10.62
N ALA A 103 0.07 3.60 -9.58
CA ALA A 103 0.81 4.86 -9.46
C ALA A 103 2.33 4.63 -9.36
N TYR A 104 2.78 3.63 -8.59
CA TYR A 104 4.19 3.26 -8.52
C TYR A 104 4.72 2.78 -9.87
N ASN A 105 3.94 1.98 -10.59
CA ASN A 105 4.26 1.56 -11.95
C ASN A 105 4.40 2.77 -12.89
N ALA A 106 3.51 3.76 -12.81
CA ALA A 106 3.60 4.99 -13.60
C ALA A 106 4.85 5.80 -13.24
N LEU A 107 5.17 5.95 -11.95
CA LEU A 107 6.36 6.66 -11.47
C LEU A 107 7.67 5.94 -11.84
N SER A 108 7.65 4.63 -12.06
CA SER A 108 8.83 3.88 -12.51
C SER A 108 9.26 4.27 -13.94
N TRP A 109 8.30 4.69 -14.77
CA TRP A 109 8.55 5.20 -16.12
C TRP A 109 9.25 6.55 -16.16
N LEU A 110 9.40 7.27 -15.04
CA LEU A 110 10.23 8.48 -15.01
C LEU A 110 11.73 8.17 -15.12
N THR A 111 12.11 6.90 -14.98
CA THR A 111 13.50 6.43 -15.10
C THR A 111 13.68 5.55 -16.33
N VAL A 112 13.70 6.14 -17.52
CA VAL A 112 13.90 5.42 -18.79
C VAL A 112 15.38 5.35 -19.18
N ASN A 113 15.82 4.21 -19.74
CA ASN A 113 17.09 4.11 -20.42
C ASN A 113 16.92 4.53 -21.89
N PRO A 114 17.57 5.63 -22.35
CA PRO A 114 17.38 6.15 -23.70
C PRO A 114 17.93 5.23 -24.80
N ILE A 115 18.80 4.27 -24.46
CA ILE A 115 19.37 3.33 -25.44
C ILE A 115 18.39 2.18 -25.70
N THR A 116 17.85 1.57 -24.64
CA THR A 116 16.93 0.43 -24.76
C THR A 116 15.47 0.86 -24.89
N ASN A 117 15.15 2.13 -24.64
CA ASN A 117 13.79 2.65 -24.50
C ASN A 117 12.94 1.89 -23.49
N ASP A 118 13.59 1.29 -22.49
CA ASP A 118 12.94 0.54 -21.42
C ASP A 118 13.19 1.19 -20.06
N ARG A 119 12.34 0.87 -19.10
CA ARG A 119 12.45 1.32 -17.72
C ARG A 119 13.73 0.76 -17.10
N ARG A 120 14.47 1.62 -16.40
CA ARG A 120 15.65 1.20 -15.63
C ARG A 120 15.27 0.36 -14.42
N SER A 121 14.08 0.59 -13.85
CA SER A 121 13.55 -0.21 -12.76
C SER A 121 12.01 -0.24 -12.73
N CYS A 122 11.47 -1.27 -12.10
CA CYS A 122 10.05 -1.39 -11.76
C CYS A 122 9.64 -0.58 -10.52
N LEU A 123 10.61 -0.06 -9.76
CA LEU A 123 10.35 0.72 -8.56
C LEU A 123 10.11 2.21 -8.91
N PRO A 124 9.28 2.91 -8.13
CA PRO A 124 9.06 4.33 -8.34
C PRO A 124 10.34 5.14 -8.07
N ILE A 125 10.50 6.26 -8.79
CA ILE A 125 11.74 7.06 -8.80
C ILE A 125 12.27 7.44 -7.41
N HIS A 126 11.39 7.77 -6.45
CA HIS A 126 11.80 8.17 -5.11
C HIS A 126 12.45 7.02 -4.33
N MET A 127 11.99 5.78 -4.49
CA MET A 127 12.61 4.61 -3.86
C MET A 127 14.01 4.35 -4.45
N LEU A 128 14.17 4.55 -5.76
CA LEU A 128 15.47 4.41 -6.42
C LEU A 128 16.48 5.43 -5.92
N ILE A 129 16.06 6.69 -5.77
CA ILE A 129 16.94 7.76 -5.24
C ILE A 129 17.39 7.40 -3.82
N LEU A 130 16.49 6.90 -2.97
CA LEU A 130 16.84 6.46 -1.61
C LEU A 130 17.84 5.29 -1.62
N CYS A 131 17.66 4.31 -2.51
CA CYS A 131 18.59 3.19 -2.65
C CYS A 131 19.96 3.64 -3.14
N GLN A 132 20.02 4.58 -4.09
CA GLN A 132 21.26 5.17 -4.57
C GLN A 132 21.99 5.94 -3.47
N LEU A 133 21.26 6.73 -2.67
CA LEU A 133 21.83 7.46 -1.54
C LEU A 133 22.37 6.49 -0.48
N TYR A 134 21.64 5.42 -0.17
CA TYR A 134 22.13 4.36 0.73
C TYR A 134 23.44 3.75 0.22
N GLN A 135 23.50 3.36 -1.06
CA GLN A 135 24.70 2.75 -1.64
C GLN A 135 25.89 3.70 -1.69
N ALA A 136 25.63 4.98 -2.00
CA ALA A 136 26.67 6.00 -1.95
C ALA A 136 27.24 6.08 -0.53
N LEU A 137 26.39 6.20 0.50
CA LEU A 137 26.82 6.23 1.90
C LEU A 137 27.57 4.97 2.32
N GLU A 138 27.07 3.78 1.95
CA GLU A 138 27.73 2.51 2.24
C GLU A 138 29.11 2.41 1.58
N SER A 139 29.27 2.96 0.37
CA SER A 139 30.57 2.99 -0.32
C SER A 139 31.59 3.97 0.30
N PHE A 140 31.13 4.94 1.10
CA PHE A 140 32.01 5.91 1.78
C PHE A 140 32.55 5.40 3.12
N VAL A 141 31.89 4.41 3.74
CA VAL A 141 32.23 3.84 5.05
C VAL A 141 33.11 2.60 4.88
#